data_AF-G3QCK3-F1
#
_entry.id   AF-G3QCK3-F1
#
_cell.length_a   1.000
_cell.length_b   1.000
_cell.length_c   1.000
_cell.angle_alpha   90.00
_cell.angle_beta   90.00
_cell.angle_gamma   90.00
#
_symmetry.space_group_name_H-M   'P 1'
#
loop_
_entity.id
_entity.type
_entity.pdbx_description
1 polymer ?
#
loop_
_entity_poly.entity_id
_entity_poly.type
_entity_poly.pdbx_seq_one_letter_code
_entity_poly.pdbx_strand_id
1 'polypeptide(L)'
;MANMDVEDFIQQNRALAEQVETFRGYWESEKHWEARREFILRNISDYEDPHLDQLVSLSMVWANNVFLGCRYSSVLLEKVKDMAEGVVVEDAPVFKTRDEIMKKQKNERVEYGGDDGGGGGAQTSTQLCSTMAVTLFSYSRLFSW
;
A
#
# COMPACT_ATOMS: atom_id res chain seq x y z
N MET A 1 37.40 -4.68 18.86
CA MET A 1 36.16 -4.69 18.07
C MET A 1 35.22 -5.62 18.78
N ALA A 2 34.09 -5.10 19.29
CA ALA A 2 33.16 -5.90 20.08
C ALA A 2 32.55 -6.97 19.18
N ASN A 3 32.77 -8.22 19.53
CA ASN A 3 32.06 -9.35 18.97
C ASN A 3 30.65 -9.27 19.57
N MET A 4 29.71 -8.63 18.88
CA MET A 4 28.30 -8.68 19.30
C MET A 4 27.90 -10.15 19.38
N ASP A 5 27.36 -10.57 20.52
CA ASP A 5 27.05 -11.98 20.75
C ASP A 5 25.88 -12.41 19.85
N VAL A 6 25.86 -13.66 19.43
CA VAL A 6 24.76 -14.21 18.60
C VAL A 6 23.42 -14.06 19.35
N GLU A 7 23.46 -14.17 20.68
CA GLU A 7 22.32 -13.93 21.55
C GLU A 7 21.76 -12.50 21.43
N ASP A 8 22.63 -11.49 21.34
CA ASP A 8 22.23 -10.09 21.19
C ASP A 8 21.50 -9.87 19.87
N PHE A 9 22.00 -10.46 18.78
CA PHE A 9 21.36 -10.37 17.46
C PHE A 9 19.97 -11.03 17.44
N ILE A 10 19.83 -12.20 18.07
CA ILE A 10 18.54 -12.87 18.17
C ILE A 10 17.56 -12.00 18.96
N GLN A 11 18.03 -11.39 20.05
CA GLN A 11 17.19 -10.54 20.89
C GLN A 11 16.75 -9.27 20.16
N GLN A 12 17.65 -8.61 19.42
CA GLN A 12 17.31 -7.44 18.60
C GLN A 12 16.29 -7.78 17.52
N ASN A 13 16.45 -8.91 16.82
CA ASN A 13 15.50 -9.33 15.80
C ASN A 13 14.11 -9.63 16.38
N ARG A 14 14.04 -10.22 17.58
CA ARG A 14 12.76 -10.42 18.29
C ARG A 14 12.11 -9.09 18.67
N ALA A 15 12.86 -8.17 19.24
CA ALA A 15 12.35 -6.85 19.62
C ALA A 15 11.83 -6.08 18.39
N LEU A 16 12.55 -6.14 17.27
CA LEU A 16 12.11 -5.53 16.02
C LEU A 16 10.80 -6.16 15.51
N ALA A 17 10.69 -7.49 15.56
CA ALA A 17 9.47 -8.18 15.16
C ALA A 17 8.27 -7.77 16.04
N GLU A 18 8.46 -7.70 17.37
CA GLU A 18 7.43 -7.24 18.32
C GLU A 18 7.05 -5.77 18.08
N GLN A 19 8.02 -4.90 17.81
CA GLN A 19 7.77 -3.52 17.45
C GLN A 19 6.91 -3.43 16.18
N VAL A 20 7.19 -4.24 15.16
CA VAL A 20 6.42 -4.21 13.92
C VAL A 20 4.96 -4.60 14.16
N GLU A 21 4.67 -5.55 15.05
CA GLU A 21 3.28 -5.89 15.41
C GLU A 21 2.49 -4.70 15.97
N THR A 22 3.15 -3.72 16.58
CA THR A 22 2.49 -2.49 17.08
C THR A 22 1.97 -1.58 15.97
N PHE A 23 2.39 -1.78 14.72
CA PHE A 23 1.90 -1.01 13.56
C PHE A 23 0.57 -1.53 13.01
N ARG A 24 0.07 -2.68 13.47
CA ARG A 24 -1.21 -3.25 13.01
C ARG A 24 -2.40 -2.39 13.48
N GLY A 25 -3.26 -1.99 12.55
CA GLY A 25 -4.54 -1.35 12.83
C GLY A 25 -5.65 -2.37 13.07
N TYR A 26 -6.64 -2.03 13.89
CA TYR A 26 -7.71 -2.96 14.27
C TYR A 26 -8.66 -3.33 13.12
N TRP A 27 -8.78 -2.46 12.11
CA TRP A 27 -9.68 -2.61 10.97
C TRP A 27 -9.10 -3.47 9.83
N GLU A 28 -7.90 -3.99 10.01
CA GLU A 28 -7.20 -4.75 8.98
C GLU A 28 -7.53 -6.23 9.03
N SER A 29 -7.83 -6.79 7.87
CA SER A 29 -7.90 -8.23 7.70
C SER A 29 -6.50 -8.85 7.80
N GLU A 30 -6.45 -10.14 8.13
CA GLU A 30 -5.17 -10.87 8.24
C GLU A 30 -4.36 -10.80 6.94
N LYS A 31 -5.01 -11.07 5.79
CA LYS A 31 -4.35 -10.99 4.47
C LYS A 31 -3.75 -9.61 4.18
N HIS A 32 -4.42 -8.54 4.62
CA HIS A 32 -3.92 -7.17 4.44
C HIS A 32 -2.72 -6.91 5.36
N TRP A 33 -2.81 -7.33 6.63
CA TRP A 33 -1.76 -7.15 7.60
C TRP A 33 -0.50 -7.96 7.27
N GLU A 34 -0.63 -9.24 6.90
CA GLU A 34 0.51 -10.11 6.58
C GLU A 34 1.39 -9.51 5.48
N ALA A 35 0.78 -9.09 4.36
CA ALA A 35 1.50 -8.47 3.26
C ALA A 35 2.11 -7.12 3.67
N ARG A 36 1.40 -6.31 4.46
CA ARG A 36 1.92 -5.01 4.91
C ARG A 36 3.05 -5.15 5.93
N ARG A 37 2.97 -6.15 6.81
CA ARG A 37 4.00 -6.50 7.78
C ARG A 37 5.29 -6.88 7.07
N GLU A 38 5.20 -7.70 6.02
CA GLU A 38 6.37 -8.06 5.19
C GLU A 38 6.97 -6.83 4.51
N PHE A 39 6.13 -5.96 3.94
CA PHE A 39 6.57 -4.68 3.39
C PHE A 39 7.36 -3.85 4.42
N ILE A 40 6.85 -3.74 5.66
CA ILE A 40 7.52 -2.98 6.73
C ILE A 40 8.85 -3.64 7.09
N LEU A 41 8.87 -4.94 7.40
CA LEU A 41 10.09 -5.66 7.80
C LEU A 41 11.20 -5.58 6.76
N ARG A 42 10.85 -5.56 5.47
CA ARG A 42 11.82 -5.41 4.38
C ARG A 42 12.50 -4.04 4.36
N ASN A 43 11.75 -2.99 4.67
CA ASN A 43 12.20 -1.61 4.50
C ASN A 43 12.62 -0.95 5.82
N ILE A 44 12.33 -1.56 6.99
CA ILE A 44 12.54 -0.91 8.30
C ILE A 44 13.99 -0.56 8.59
N SER A 45 14.96 -1.28 8.03
CA SER A 45 16.39 -0.96 8.17
C SER A 45 16.78 0.38 7.52
N ASP A 46 16.01 0.83 6.52
CA ASP A 46 16.29 2.07 5.78
C ASP A 46 15.58 3.28 6.39
N TYR A 47 14.77 3.06 7.43
CA TYR A 47 13.97 4.07 8.10
C TYR A 47 14.24 4.06 9.61
N GLU A 48 15.00 5.03 10.08
CA GLU A 48 15.18 5.29 11.51
C GLU A 48 14.15 6.32 12.00
N ASP A 49 13.95 6.41 13.32
CA ASP A 49 13.18 7.51 13.91
C ASP A 49 13.78 8.87 13.49
N PRO A 50 12.97 9.86 13.07
CA PRO A 50 11.50 9.94 13.16
C PRO A 50 10.76 9.47 11.89
N HIS A 51 11.44 8.84 10.93
CA HIS A 51 10.87 8.50 9.63
C HIS A 51 10.08 7.19 9.60
N LEU A 52 9.98 6.48 10.72
CA LEU A 52 9.16 5.25 10.83
C LEU A 52 7.70 5.49 10.47
N ASP A 53 7.11 6.61 10.89
CA ASP A 53 5.72 6.94 10.54
C ASP A 53 5.52 7.12 9.03
N GLN A 54 6.57 7.58 8.32
CA GLN A 54 6.54 7.67 6.87
C GLN A 54 6.52 6.28 6.23
N LEU A 55 7.35 5.35 6.72
CA LEU A 55 7.35 3.96 6.25
C LEU A 55 5.98 3.30 6.44
N VAL A 56 5.38 3.46 7.63
CA VAL A 56 4.07 2.90 7.93
C VAL A 56 2.98 3.51 7.03
N SER A 57 3.08 4.80 6.73
CA SER A 57 2.16 5.45 5.79
C SER A 57 2.33 4.92 4.36
N LEU A 58 3.56 4.70 3.91
CA LEU A 58 3.86 4.15 2.58
C LEU A 58 3.37 2.69 2.44
N SER A 59 3.55 1.88 3.48
CA SER A 59 3.08 0.49 3.49
C SER A 59 1.55 0.42 3.41
N MET A 60 0.84 1.36 4.05
CA MET A 60 -0.61 1.46 3.94
C MET A 60 -1.08 1.90 2.55
N VAL A 61 -0.37 2.85 1.91
CA VAL A 61 -0.66 3.26 0.53
C VAL A 61 -0.50 2.09 -0.43
N TRP A 62 0.57 1.32 -0.28
CA TRP A 62 0.80 0.12 -1.08
C TRP A 62 -0.30 -0.92 -0.88
N ALA A 63 -0.60 -1.29 0.37
CA ALA A 63 -1.61 -2.29 0.66
C ALA A 63 -3.01 -1.86 0.19
N ASN A 64 -3.38 -0.58 0.34
CA ASN A 64 -4.63 -0.05 -0.19
C ASN A 64 -4.69 -0.10 -1.72
N ASN A 65 -3.58 0.16 -2.40
CA ASN A 65 -3.53 0.02 -3.85
C ASN A 65 -3.72 -1.45 -4.28
N VAL A 66 -3.03 -2.38 -3.62
CA VAL A 66 -3.03 -3.81 -3.97
C VAL A 66 -4.35 -4.51 -3.60
N PHE A 67 -4.90 -4.26 -2.41
CA PHE A 67 -6.05 -4.98 -1.89
C PHE A 67 -7.39 -4.27 -2.07
N LEU A 68 -7.39 -2.94 -2.25
CA LEU A 68 -8.62 -2.13 -2.37
C LEU A 68 -8.70 -1.37 -3.70
N GLY A 69 -7.65 -1.40 -4.52
CA GLY A 69 -7.61 -0.69 -5.78
C GLY A 69 -7.60 0.83 -5.62
N CYS A 70 -7.15 1.37 -4.48
CA CYS A 70 -7.02 2.81 -4.28
C CYS A 70 -6.03 3.41 -5.31
N ARG A 71 -6.29 4.63 -5.76
CA ARG A 71 -5.48 5.33 -6.76
C ARG A 71 -4.78 6.52 -6.13
N TYR A 72 -3.49 6.64 -6.42
CA TYR A 72 -2.62 7.72 -5.95
C TYR A 72 -1.84 8.29 -7.15
N SER A 73 -0.98 9.28 -6.93
CA SER A 73 -0.12 9.79 -8.00
C SER A 73 0.79 8.67 -8.54
N SER A 74 1.07 8.70 -9.85
CA SER A 74 1.92 7.69 -10.50
C SER A 74 3.29 7.58 -9.85
N VAL A 75 3.89 8.73 -9.52
CA VAL A 75 5.20 8.82 -8.85
C VAL A 75 5.19 8.11 -7.48
N LEU A 76 4.12 8.27 -6.71
CA LEU A 76 4.01 7.62 -5.40
C LEU A 76 3.81 6.11 -5.56
N LEU A 77 2.98 5.69 -6.52
CA LEU A 77 2.72 4.28 -6.80
C LEU A 77 3.97 3.54 -7.31
N GLU A 78 4.75 4.17 -8.18
CA GLU A 78 6.03 3.63 -8.65
C GLU A 78 7.00 3.43 -7.48
N LYS A 79 7.17 4.44 -6.64
CA LYS A 79 8.00 4.34 -5.43
C LYS A 79 7.59 3.18 -4.53
N VAL A 80 6.32 3.08 -4.16
CA VAL A 80 5.89 2.01 -3.24
C VAL A 80 5.90 0.64 -3.89
N LYS A 81 5.80 0.56 -5.22
CA LYS A 81 5.97 -0.70 -5.96
C LYS A 81 7.41 -1.18 -5.90
N ASP A 82 8.39 -0.29 -6.07
CA ASP A 82 9.80 -0.62 -5.98
C ASP A 82 10.18 -1.06 -4.56
N MET A 83 9.65 -0.36 -3.53
CA MET A 83 9.83 -0.76 -2.12
C MET A 83 9.23 -2.14 -1.78
N ALA A 84 8.18 -2.54 -2.52
CA ALA A 84 7.52 -3.83 -2.36
C ALA A 84 8.13 -4.96 -3.18
N GLU A 85 9.23 -4.71 -3.91
CA GLU A 85 9.85 -5.75 -4.74
C GLU A 85 10.16 -7.00 -3.90
N GLY A 86 9.66 -8.16 -4.30
CA GLY A 86 9.87 -9.41 -3.56
C GLY A 86 8.89 -9.68 -2.41
N VAL A 87 7.98 -8.76 -2.08
CA VAL A 87 6.83 -9.06 -1.19
C VAL A 87 5.81 -9.87 -1.99
N VAL A 88 5.52 -11.09 -1.53
CA VAL A 88 4.62 -12.00 -2.25
C VAL A 88 3.20 -11.85 -1.71
N VAL A 89 2.28 -11.37 -2.55
CA VAL A 89 0.86 -11.29 -2.22
C VAL A 89 0.11 -12.45 -2.86
N GLU A 90 -0.26 -13.44 -2.06
CA GLU A 90 -1.16 -14.51 -2.50
C GLU A 90 -2.59 -13.97 -2.65
N ASP A 91 -3.28 -14.38 -3.72
CA ASP A 91 -4.66 -13.99 -4.03
C ASP A 91 -4.94 -12.46 -4.12
N ALA A 92 -4.01 -11.68 -4.65
CA ALA A 92 -4.26 -10.25 -4.89
C ALA A 92 -5.52 -10.07 -5.77
N PRO A 93 -6.52 -9.27 -5.34
CA PRO A 93 -7.73 -9.05 -6.13
C PRO A 93 -7.38 -8.41 -7.48
N VAL A 94 -7.86 -9.01 -8.58
CA VAL A 94 -7.69 -8.42 -9.92
C VAL A 94 -8.71 -7.30 -10.11
N PHE A 95 -8.29 -6.07 -9.85
CA PHE A 95 -9.10 -4.88 -10.12
C PHE A 95 -9.10 -4.56 -11.61
N LYS A 96 -10.07 -5.13 -12.35
CA LYS A 96 -10.38 -4.63 -13.70
C LYS A 96 -10.93 -3.23 -13.57
N THR A 97 -10.23 -2.25 -14.12
CA THR A 97 -10.77 -0.88 -14.16
C THR A 97 -12.04 -0.86 -15.01
N ARG A 98 -12.99 0.01 -14.67
CA ARG A 98 -14.16 0.29 -15.53
C ARG A 98 -13.72 0.58 -16.97
N ASP A 99 -12.59 1.24 -17.15
CA ASP A 99 -12.04 1.59 -18.46
C ASP A 99 -11.51 0.37 -19.24
N GLU A 100 -11.00 -0.67 -18.58
CA GLU A 100 -10.69 -1.96 -19.22
C GLU A 100 -11.94 -2.73 -19.63
N ILE A 101 -13.01 -2.66 -18.82
CA ILE A 101 -14.32 -3.24 -19.17
C ILE A 101 -14.92 -2.49 -20.38
N MET A 102 -14.84 -1.16 -20.40
CA MET A 102 -15.31 -0.33 -21.51
C MET A 102 -14.45 -0.49 -22.78
N LYS A 103 -13.13 -0.66 -22.66
CA LYS A 103 -12.24 -0.95 -23.82
C LYS A 103 -12.54 -2.30 -24.44
N LYS A 104 -12.88 -3.33 -23.64
CA LYS A 104 -13.33 -4.62 -24.18
C LYS A 104 -14.63 -4.48 -24.98
N GLN A 105 -15.60 -3.73 -24.47
CA GLN A 105 -16.84 -3.43 -25.21
C GLN A 105 -16.60 -2.60 -26.48
N LYS A 106 -15.60 -1.70 -26.49
CA LYS A 106 -15.23 -0.93 -27.68
C LYS A 106 -14.51 -1.81 -28.71
N ASN A 107 -13.63 -2.72 -28.30
CA ASN A 107 -12.96 -3.65 -29.21
C ASN A 107 -13.94 -4.66 -29.85
N GLU A 108 -15.00 -5.05 -29.13
CA GLU A 108 -16.09 -5.86 -29.68
C GLU A 108 -17.03 -5.07 -30.61
N ARG A 109 -17.10 -3.74 -30.47
CA ARG A 109 -17.95 -2.88 -31.31
C ARG A 109 -17.23 -2.33 -32.55
N VAL A 110 -15.88 -2.36 -32.60
CA VAL A 110 -15.08 -1.78 -33.69
C VAL A 110 -15.08 -2.62 -34.99
N GLU A 111 -15.67 -3.82 -35.02
CA GLU A 111 -15.91 -4.50 -36.30
C GLU A 111 -17.08 -3.86 -37.10
N TYR A 112 -17.85 -2.93 -36.52
CA TYR A 112 -18.90 -2.19 -37.22
C TYR A 112 -18.94 -0.70 -36.83
N GLY A 113 -18.17 0.13 -37.55
CA GLY A 113 -18.53 1.53 -37.88
C GLY A 113 -18.03 2.68 -36.99
N GLY A 114 -17.20 3.55 -37.58
CA GLY A 114 -17.45 4.99 -37.77
C GLY A 114 -17.44 5.97 -36.57
N ASP A 115 -16.43 6.85 -36.58
CA ASP A 115 -16.35 8.30 -36.25
C ASP A 115 -17.01 8.98 -35.02
N ASP A 116 -16.37 10.10 -34.66
CA ASP A 116 -16.78 11.25 -33.82
C ASP A 116 -16.81 11.19 -32.27
N GLY A 117 -16.13 12.18 -31.67
CA GLY A 117 -16.73 13.00 -30.61
C GLY A 117 -16.28 12.83 -29.14
N GLY A 118 -15.29 13.63 -28.73
CA GLY A 118 -15.21 14.44 -27.50
C GLY A 118 -15.68 13.95 -26.12
N GLY A 119 -14.81 14.16 -25.11
CA GLY A 119 -15.18 14.88 -23.88
C GLY A 119 -15.18 14.12 -22.54
N GLY A 120 -14.58 14.77 -21.52
CA GLY A 120 -15.15 14.82 -20.16
C GLY A 120 -14.53 13.90 -19.11
N GLY A 121 -13.74 14.48 -18.20
CA GLY A 121 -13.18 13.80 -17.03
C GLY A 121 -14.19 13.45 -15.94
N ALA A 122 -13.79 12.56 -15.05
CA ALA A 122 -14.43 12.31 -13.75
C ALA A 122 -13.36 11.83 -12.76
N GLN A 123 -12.68 12.78 -12.10
CA GLN A 123 -11.75 12.54 -11.00
C GLN A 123 -12.32 13.09 -9.68
N THR A 124 -13.52 12.70 -9.25
CA THR A 124 -14.04 13.20 -7.95
C THR A 124 -15.04 12.23 -7.33
N SER A 125 -14.58 11.12 -6.75
CA SER A 125 -15.40 10.39 -5.77
C SER A 125 -14.56 9.43 -4.93
N THR A 126 -13.63 8.70 -5.56
CA THR A 126 -12.79 7.70 -4.87
C THR A 126 -11.64 8.32 -4.06
N GLN A 127 -11.27 9.58 -4.32
CA GLN A 127 -10.22 10.27 -3.55
C GLN A 127 -10.63 10.50 -2.09
N LEU A 128 -11.92 10.77 -1.79
CA LEU A 128 -12.35 11.15 -0.44
C LEU A 128 -12.33 10.00 0.57
N CYS A 129 -12.49 8.75 0.13
CA CYS A 129 -12.49 7.60 1.04
C CYS A 129 -11.05 7.20 1.47
N SER A 130 -10.07 7.36 0.57
CA SER A 130 -8.66 7.02 0.88
C SER A 130 -7.94 8.08 1.71
N THR A 131 -8.24 9.37 1.55
CA THR A 131 -7.65 10.39 2.43
C THR A 131 -8.08 10.18 3.88
N MET A 132 -9.33 9.80 4.12
CA MET A 132 -9.80 9.53 5.48
C MET A 132 -9.04 8.37 6.15
N ALA A 133 -8.69 7.30 5.43
CA ALA A 133 -7.96 6.17 6.02
C ALA A 133 -6.52 6.54 6.42
N VAL A 134 -5.80 7.31 5.57
CA VAL A 134 -4.43 7.76 5.87
C VAL A 134 -4.43 8.85 6.95
N THR A 135 -5.40 9.77 6.89
CA THR A 135 -5.57 10.82 7.89
C THR A 135 -6.00 10.25 9.24
N LEU A 136 -6.92 9.27 9.30
CA LEU A 136 -7.30 8.63 10.56
C LEU A 136 -6.11 7.87 11.19
N PHE A 137 -5.24 7.25 10.39
CA PHE A 137 -4.03 6.62 10.91
C PHE A 137 -3.04 7.63 11.51
N SER A 138 -2.79 8.77 10.84
CA SER A 138 -1.98 9.86 11.43
C SER A 138 -2.63 10.50 12.65
N TYR A 139 -3.96 10.67 12.68
CA TYR A 139 -4.66 11.28 13.83
C TYR A 139 -4.75 10.35 15.04
N SER A 140 -4.87 9.03 14.85
CA SER A 140 -4.95 8.06 15.96
C SER A 140 -3.62 7.91 16.73
N ARG A 141 -2.47 8.15 16.09
CA ARG A 141 -1.17 8.22 16.79
C ARG A 141 -0.89 9.58 17.43
N LEU A 142 -1.42 10.67 16.89
CA LEU A 142 -1.27 12.01 17.50
C LEU A 142 -2.09 12.18 18.80
N PHE A 143 -3.15 11.40 19.02
CA PHE A 143 -4.03 11.48 20.20
C PHE A 143 -3.79 10.40 21.27
N SER A 144 -2.66 9.70 21.22
CA SER A 144 -2.21 8.79 22.27
C SER A 144 -1.03 9.40 23.04
N TRP A 145 -1.32 10.44 23.84
CA TRP A 145 -0.50 10.94 24.95
C TRP A 145 -1.34 10.98 26.22
#